data_AF-A0A3P7IS20-F1
#
_entry.id   AF-A0A3P7IS20-F1
#
_cell.length_a   1.000
_cell.length_b   1.000
_cell.length_c   1.000
_cell.angle_alpha   90.00
_cell.angle_beta   90.00
_cell.angle_gamma   90.00
#
_symmetry.space_group_name_H-M   'P 1'
#
loop_
_entity.id
_entity.type
_entity.pdbx_description
1 polymer ?
#
loop_
_entity_poly.entity_id
_entity_poly.type
_entity_poly.pdbx_seq_one_letter_code
_entity_poly.pdbx_strand_id
1 'polypeptide(L)'
;MKTFDKQPIDGILGLAFPTIAVDGVTPPFFNAVEQGLVDQPIFTVFLEHVGGSPFNVNADLDQDNVYGGVYTYGGLDTTNCGPVLAYQPLSSATYYQFKVNARASTNLYSSFILILFQLDGVASNTYSSNKGWQAISDTGTSLLAAPTSIASSIAQANGATVSNSGNKIEIFFL
;
A
#
# COMPACT_ATOMS: atom_id res chain seq x y z
N MET A 1 26.06 0.25 -13.50
CA MET A 1 24.82 0.22 -12.69
C MET A 1 23.78 0.98 -13.47
N LYS A 2 22.83 0.28 -14.09
CA LYS A 2 21.82 0.88 -14.96
C LYS A 2 20.46 0.23 -14.68
N THR A 3 19.95 0.48 -13.48
CA THR A 3 18.68 -0.10 -13.00
C THR A 3 17.48 0.52 -13.72
N PHE A 4 17.59 1.76 -14.20
CA PHE A 4 16.51 2.51 -14.85
C PHE A 4 16.51 2.46 -16.38
N ASP A 5 17.55 1.92 -17.02
CA ASP A 5 17.71 1.92 -18.49
C ASP A 5 16.58 1.22 -19.27
N LYS A 6 15.80 0.38 -18.58
CA LYS A 6 14.68 -0.38 -19.15
C LYS A 6 13.36 -0.08 -18.44
N GLN A 7 13.30 0.97 -17.63
CA GLN A 7 12.08 1.37 -16.94
C GLN A 7 11.59 2.71 -17.52
N PRO A 8 10.27 2.94 -17.56
CA PRO A 8 9.71 4.20 -18.02
C PRO A 8 9.90 5.35 -17.01
N ILE A 9 10.65 5.13 -15.92
CA ILE A 9 10.87 6.10 -14.84
C ILE A 9 12.35 6.48 -14.74
N ASP A 10 12.61 7.76 -14.52
CA ASP A 10 13.97 8.29 -14.37
C ASP A 10 14.52 8.15 -12.95
N GLY A 11 13.63 7.98 -11.96
CA GLY A 11 14.02 7.91 -10.56
C GLY A 11 12.87 7.67 -9.60
N ILE A 12 13.18 7.81 -8.30
CA ILE A 12 12.26 7.53 -7.19
C ILE A 12 12.19 8.75 -6.28
N LEU A 13 10.96 9.19 -5.99
CA LEU A 13 10.69 10.22 -4.98
C LEU A 13 10.27 9.54 -3.68
N GLY A 14 11.17 9.48 -2.70
CA GLY A 14 10.88 8.87 -1.40
C GLY A 14 9.94 9.75 -0.55
N LEU A 15 8.79 9.20 -0.17
CA LEU A 15 7.81 9.86 0.70
C LEU A 15 7.77 9.30 2.13
N ALA A 16 8.59 8.30 2.44
CA ALA A 16 8.66 7.68 3.75
C ALA A 16 9.36 8.58 4.80
N PHE A 17 9.44 8.09 6.04
CA PHE A 17 9.95 8.84 7.18
C PHE A 17 11.47 9.11 7.10
N PRO A 18 11.96 10.23 7.67
CA PRO A 18 13.39 10.55 7.70
C PRO A 18 14.27 9.46 8.35
N THR A 19 13.70 8.64 9.23
CA THR A 19 14.40 7.57 9.96
C THR A 19 15.01 6.50 9.05
N ILE A 20 14.52 6.35 7.82
CA ILE A 20 15.08 5.43 6.81
C ILE A 20 15.71 6.16 5.63
N ALA A 21 15.82 7.49 5.69
CA ALA A 21 16.51 8.26 4.67
C ALA A 21 18.02 7.95 4.76
N VAL A 22 18.60 7.57 3.63
CA VAL A 22 20.06 7.42 3.53
C VAL A 22 20.70 8.78 3.83
N ASP A 23 21.77 8.76 4.62
CA ASP A 23 22.49 9.94 5.10
C ASP A 23 21.66 10.93 5.94
N GLY A 24 20.46 10.53 6.39
CA GLY A 24 19.60 11.36 7.25
C GLY A 24 19.04 12.60 6.56
N VAL A 25 18.99 12.61 5.23
CA VAL A 25 18.45 13.73 4.45
C VAL A 25 16.95 13.87 4.69
N THR A 26 16.47 15.09 4.97
CA THR A 26 15.05 15.38 5.13
C THR A 26 14.29 15.04 3.83
N PRO A 27 13.29 14.13 3.87
CA PRO A 27 12.51 13.79 2.69
C PRO A 27 11.73 15.00 2.15
N PRO A 28 11.46 15.07 0.83
CA PRO A 28 10.89 16.26 0.19
C PRO A 28 9.56 16.73 0.78
N PHE A 29 8.66 15.81 1.12
CA PHE A 29 7.37 16.18 1.71
C PHE A 29 7.51 16.74 3.13
N PHE A 30 8.41 16.19 3.95
CA PHE A 30 8.70 16.73 5.28
C PHE A 30 9.26 18.14 5.18
N ASN A 31 10.19 18.37 4.26
CA ASN A 31 10.73 19.69 3.99
C ASN A 31 9.64 20.67 3.50
N ALA A 32 8.70 20.24 2.66
CA ALA A 32 7.58 21.08 2.23
C ALA A 32 6.66 21.48 3.40
N VAL A 33 6.42 20.57 4.34
CA VAL A 33 5.66 20.84 5.57
C VAL A 33 6.41 21.83 6.47
N GLU A 34 7.71 21.63 6.68
CA GLU A 34 8.55 22.53 7.50
C GLU A 34 8.60 23.95 6.93
N GLN A 35 8.58 24.08 5.60
CA GLN A 35 8.55 25.37 4.90
C GLN A 35 7.14 25.99 4.82
N GLY A 36 6.10 25.31 5.29
CA GLY A 36 4.72 25.79 5.22
C GLY A 36 4.16 25.88 3.80
N LEU A 37 4.66 25.05 2.88
CA LEU A 37 4.23 25.04 1.46
C LEU A 37 2.95 24.25 1.22
N VAL A 38 2.42 23.58 2.24
CA VAL A 38 1.20 22.77 2.18
C VAL A 38 0.27 23.14 3.33
N ASP A 39 -1.04 23.13 3.06
CA ASP A 39 -2.06 23.52 4.06
C ASP A 39 -2.13 22.54 5.24
N GLN A 40 -1.89 21.25 4.98
CA GLN A 40 -1.90 20.18 5.98
C GLN A 40 -0.72 19.22 5.78
N PRO A 41 -0.18 18.63 6.85
CA PRO A 41 0.93 17.67 6.78
C PRO A 41 0.46 16.27 6.33
N ILE A 42 -0.36 16.20 5.29
CA ILE A 42 -0.92 14.97 4.72
C ILE A 42 -0.73 14.94 3.21
N PHE A 43 -0.60 13.74 2.66
CA PHE A 43 -0.80 13.49 1.24
C PHE A 43 -1.71 12.29 1.05
N THR A 44 -2.39 12.25 -0.08
CA THR A 44 -3.22 11.12 -0.50
C THR A 44 -2.77 10.65 -1.87
N VAL A 45 -2.89 9.35 -2.10
CA VAL A 45 -2.50 8.70 -3.35
C VAL A 45 -3.68 7.92 -3.85
N PHE A 46 -4.12 8.24 -5.05
CA PHE A 46 -5.09 7.47 -5.82
C PHE A 46 -4.35 6.85 -7.00
N LEU A 47 -4.47 5.55 -7.17
CA LEU A 47 -3.90 4.80 -8.29
C LEU A 47 -5.06 4.21 -9.07
N GLU A 48 -5.24 4.65 -10.32
CA GLU A 48 -6.27 4.12 -11.21
C GLU A 48 -5.78 2.80 -11.80
N HIS A 49 -6.65 1.79 -11.84
CA HIS A 49 -6.29 0.51 -12.43
C HIS A 49 -6.45 0.58 -13.95
N VAL A 50 -5.39 0.99 -14.63
CA VAL A 50 -5.32 1.10 -16.09
C VAL A 50 -4.73 -0.17 -16.74
N GLY A 51 -5.14 -0.45 -17.97
CA GLY A 51 -4.71 -1.63 -18.72
C GLY A 51 -5.63 -2.84 -18.55
N GLY A 52 -5.49 -3.82 -19.44
CA GLY A 52 -6.21 -5.08 -19.29
C GLY A 52 -5.62 -5.94 -18.16
N SER A 53 -6.31 -7.03 -17.81
CA SER A 53 -5.80 -7.94 -16.78
C SER A 53 -4.38 -8.41 -17.16
N PRO A 54 -3.40 -8.37 -16.24
CA PRO A 54 -2.08 -8.97 -16.46
C PRO A 54 -2.16 -10.48 -16.75
N PHE A 55 -3.33 -11.09 -16.54
CA PHE A 55 -3.61 -12.49 -16.82
C PHE A 55 -4.17 -12.74 -18.23
N ASN A 56 -4.64 -11.71 -18.92
CA ASN A 56 -5.00 -11.83 -20.32
C ASN A 56 -3.75 -11.59 -21.16
N VAL A 57 -3.22 -12.65 -21.79
CA VAL A 57 -2.01 -12.57 -22.63
C VAL A 57 -2.18 -11.67 -23.87
N ASN A 58 -3.42 -11.27 -24.18
CA ASN A 58 -3.75 -10.33 -25.25
C ASN A 58 -4.16 -8.95 -24.69
N ALA A 59 -4.12 -8.74 -23.37
CA ALA A 59 -4.32 -7.43 -22.81
C ALA A 59 -3.10 -6.56 -23.10
N ASP A 60 -3.38 -5.40 -23.66
CA ASP A 60 -2.40 -4.33 -23.71
C ASP A 60 -2.27 -3.73 -22.31
N LEU A 61 -1.14 -4.03 -21.66
CA LEU A 61 -0.82 -3.56 -20.31
C LEU A 61 -0.25 -2.14 -20.33
N ASP A 62 0.27 -1.70 -21.48
CA ASP A 62 0.95 -0.43 -21.64
C ASP A 62 -0.01 0.54 -22.34
N GLN A 63 -0.91 1.12 -21.56
CA GLN A 63 -1.83 2.15 -22.06
C GLN A 63 -1.16 3.53 -22.03
N ASP A 64 -0.69 3.98 -23.19
CA ASP A 64 -0.15 5.32 -23.35
C ASP A 64 -1.25 6.39 -23.21
N ASN A 65 -0.91 7.49 -22.54
CA ASN A 65 -1.76 8.67 -22.42
C ASN A 65 -3.14 8.41 -21.76
N VAL A 66 -3.21 7.43 -20.85
CA VAL A 66 -4.38 7.16 -20.01
C VAL A 66 -4.13 7.69 -18.59
N TYR A 67 -5.19 8.19 -17.95
CA TYR A 67 -5.14 8.67 -16.57
C TYR A 67 -4.84 7.50 -15.60
N GLY A 68 -3.64 7.48 -15.01
CA GLY A 68 -3.18 6.41 -14.11
C GLY A 68 -3.34 6.69 -12.62
N GLY A 69 -3.84 7.86 -12.22
CA GLY A 69 -4.02 8.25 -10.83
C GLY A 69 -3.53 9.65 -10.49
N VAL A 70 -3.53 9.99 -9.20
CA VAL A 70 -3.15 11.31 -8.69
C VAL A 70 -2.49 11.24 -7.30
N TYR A 71 -1.50 12.11 -7.10
CA TYR A 71 -0.96 12.46 -5.79
C TYR A 71 -1.51 13.83 -5.37
N THR A 72 -2.16 13.90 -4.23
CA THR A 72 -2.64 15.15 -3.64
C THR A 72 -1.81 15.47 -2.40
N TYR A 73 -1.09 16.58 -2.41
CA TYR A 73 -0.30 17.06 -1.27
C TYR A 73 -1.04 18.18 -0.54
N GLY A 74 -0.98 18.20 0.78
CA GLY A 74 -1.59 19.27 1.58
C GLY A 74 -3.06 19.07 1.91
N GLY A 75 -3.65 17.94 1.54
CA GLY A 75 -5.08 17.71 1.71
C GLY A 75 -5.53 16.28 1.40
N LEU A 76 -6.79 16.02 1.73
CA LEU A 76 -7.48 14.81 1.33
C LEU A 76 -8.02 14.99 -0.09
N ASP A 77 -7.85 13.97 -0.92
CA ASP A 77 -8.52 13.89 -2.21
C ASP A 77 -10.02 13.58 -2.02
N THR A 78 -10.85 14.61 -2.05
CA THR A 78 -12.31 14.48 -1.90
C THR A 78 -13.01 14.03 -3.18
N THR A 79 -12.28 13.93 -4.30
CA THR A 79 -12.82 13.51 -5.59
C THR A 79 -12.72 12.00 -5.75
N ASN A 80 -11.55 11.42 -5.44
CA ASN A 80 -11.27 10.00 -5.68
C ASN A 80 -11.39 9.14 -4.40
N CYS A 81 -11.45 9.72 -3.20
CA CYS A 81 -11.72 8.97 -1.97
C CYS A 81 -13.23 8.84 -1.71
N GLY A 82 -13.64 7.67 -1.22
CA GLY A 82 -15.01 7.43 -0.77
C GLY A 82 -15.36 8.22 0.51
N PRO A 83 -16.66 8.25 0.89
CA PRO A 83 -17.14 9.05 2.03
C PRO A 83 -16.66 8.55 3.40
N VAL A 84 -16.11 7.34 3.46
CA VAL A 84 -15.63 6.72 4.70
C VAL A 84 -14.12 6.76 4.73
N LEU A 85 -13.58 7.57 5.63
CA LEU A 85 -12.16 7.60 5.96
C LEU A 85 -11.96 6.95 7.33
N ALA A 86 -11.10 5.95 7.38
CA ALA A 86 -10.58 5.40 8.63
C ALA A 86 -9.10 5.79 8.76
N TYR A 87 -8.56 5.83 9.98
CA TYR A 87 -7.18 6.23 10.26
C TYR A 87 -6.47 5.21 11.13
N GLN A 88 -5.36 4.62 10.66
CA GLN A 88 -4.62 3.63 11.45
C GLN A 88 -3.38 4.26 12.07
N PRO A 89 -3.19 4.15 13.40
CA PRO A 89 -1.92 4.53 14.00
C PRO A 89 -0.78 3.68 13.45
N LEU A 90 0.33 4.34 13.15
CA LEU A 90 1.55 3.64 12.76
C LEU A 90 2.10 2.85 13.95
N SER A 91 2.54 1.63 13.68
CA SER A 91 3.26 0.80 14.67
C SER A 91 4.75 1.11 14.69
N SER A 92 5.29 1.67 13.60
CA SER A 92 6.66 2.16 13.49
C SER A 92 6.71 3.30 12.45
N ALA A 93 7.34 4.42 12.81
CA ALA A 93 7.57 5.56 11.91
C ALA A 93 8.87 5.38 11.09
N THR A 94 9.04 4.20 10.50
CA THR A 94 10.12 3.89 9.54
C THR A 94 9.53 3.80 8.14
N TYR A 95 8.54 2.94 7.98
CA TYR A 95 7.65 2.90 6.82
C TYR A 95 6.27 3.40 7.21
N TYR A 96 5.33 3.46 6.26
CA TYR A 96 3.90 3.54 6.57
C TYR A 96 3.40 2.19 7.10
N GLN A 97 3.99 1.75 8.21
CA GLN A 97 3.77 0.46 8.84
C GLN A 97 2.71 0.58 9.93
N PHE A 98 1.75 -0.32 9.91
CA PHE A 98 0.70 -0.40 10.91
C PHE A 98 0.39 -1.84 11.30
N LYS A 99 -0.21 -1.97 12.49
CA LYS A 99 -0.63 -3.27 12.99
C LYS A 99 -1.99 -3.64 12.42
N VAL A 100 -2.08 -4.86 11.88
CA VAL A 100 -3.31 -5.54 11.49
C VAL A 100 -3.73 -6.41 12.66
N ASN A 101 -4.69 -5.94 13.45
CA ASN A 101 -5.24 -6.71 14.55
C ASN A 101 -6.39 -7.59 14.04
N ALA A 102 -6.39 -8.87 14.40
CA ALA A 102 -7.55 -9.74 14.29
C ALA A 102 -8.34 -9.66 15.62
N ARG A 103 -9.60 -9.19 15.56
CA ARG A 103 -10.60 -8.99 16.63
C ARG A 103 -10.78 -7.63 17.32
N ALA A 104 -12.04 -7.20 17.18
CA ALA A 104 -12.96 -6.50 18.07
C ALA A 104 -12.65 -5.07 18.50
N SER A 105 -13.32 -4.16 17.78
CA SER A 105 -13.80 -2.87 18.29
C SER A 105 -14.40 -3.02 19.69
N THR A 106 -13.76 -2.41 20.67
CA THR A 106 -14.42 -1.98 21.91
C THR A 106 -14.21 -0.49 22.04
N ASN A 107 -15.31 0.25 21.85
CA ASN A 107 -15.46 1.69 22.09
C ASN A 107 -14.62 2.19 23.28
N LEU A 108 -13.81 3.22 23.08
CA LEU A 108 -13.48 4.15 24.17
C LEU A 108 -13.45 5.59 23.63
N TYR A 109 -14.46 6.35 24.06
CA TYR A 109 -14.49 7.80 24.04
C TYR A 109 -13.33 8.34 24.88
N SER A 110 -12.38 9.05 24.27
CA SER A 110 -11.63 10.15 24.90
C SER A 110 -10.80 10.87 23.85
N SER A 111 -11.29 12.01 23.37
CA SER A 111 -10.62 13.15 22.69
C SER A 111 -9.49 12.93 21.66
N PHE A 112 -9.24 11.71 21.22
CA PHE A 112 -8.41 11.32 20.09
C PHE A 112 -9.20 10.22 19.37
N ILE A 113 -9.74 10.52 18.19
CA ILE A 113 -10.44 9.54 17.38
C ILE A 113 -9.38 8.57 16.83
N LEU A 114 -9.15 7.48 17.57
CA LEU A 114 -8.40 6.30 17.12
C LEU A 114 -9.43 5.32 16.54
N ILE A 115 -9.70 5.41 15.23
CA ILE A 115 -10.42 4.33 14.55
C ILE A 115 -9.39 3.27 14.22
N LEU A 116 -9.21 2.29 15.11
CA LEU A 116 -8.37 1.14 14.79
C LEU A 116 -8.92 0.46 13.52
N PHE A 117 -8.19 0.55 12.42
CA PHE A 117 -8.39 -0.33 11.26
C PHE A 117 -8.19 -1.76 11.75
N GLN A 118 -9.30 -2.46 11.82
CA GLN A 118 -9.37 -3.85 12.22
C GLN A 118 -9.49 -4.69 10.95
N LEU A 119 -8.40 -5.31 10.54
CA LEU A 119 -8.47 -6.42 9.59
C LEU A 119 -8.68 -7.68 10.42
N ASP A 120 -9.94 -8.08 10.60
CA ASP A 120 -10.37 -9.16 11.51
C ASP A 120 -9.70 -10.53 11.26
N GLY A 121 -9.09 -10.69 10.10
CA GLY A 121 -8.25 -11.79 9.70
C GLY A 121 -7.96 -11.69 8.21
N VAL A 122 -7.19 -12.63 7.69
CA VAL A 122 -7.11 -12.86 6.24
C VAL A 122 -7.93 -14.10 5.94
N ALA A 123 -8.91 -13.97 5.06
CA ALA A 123 -9.75 -15.09 4.63
C ALA A 123 -9.87 -15.10 3.10
N SER A 124 -9.84 -16.29 2.53
CA SER A 124 -10.07 -16.52 1.10
C SER A 124 -10.53 -17.95 0.89
N ASN A 125 -11.75 -18.11 0.36
CA ASN A 125 -12.42 -19.41 0.18
C ASN A 125 -12.33 -20.30 1.44
N THR A 126 -11.65 -21.45 1.37
CA THR A 126 -11.50 -22.39 2.49
C THR A 126 -10.43 -22.00 3.51
N TYR A 127 -9.65 -20.96 3.23
CA TYR A 127 -8.61 -20.48 4.13
C TYR A 127 -9.11 -19.31 5.00
N SER A 128 -8.81 -19.37 6.30
CA SER A 128 -8.95 -18.21 7.20
C SER A 128 -7.86 -18.22 8.26
N SER A 129 -7.39 -17.02 8.63
CA SER A 129 -6.39 -16.82 9.67
C SER A 129 -6.71 -15.56 10.45
N ASN A 130 -6.90 -15.74 11.76
CA ASN A 130 -7.12 -14.67 12.73
C ASN A 130 -5.83 -14.30 13.47
N LYS A 131 -4.65 -14.55 12.86
CA LYS A 131 -3.38 -14.07 13.42
C LYS A 131 -3.24 -12.59 13.09
N GLY A 132 -2.75 -11.79 14.03
CA GLY A 132 -2.40 -10.40 13.79
C GLY A 132 -1.05 -10.28 13.06
N TRP A 133 -0.91 -9.26 12.21
CA TRP A 133 0.28 -9.04 11.38
C TRP A 133 0.73 -7.58 11.42
N GLN A 134 1.94 -7.33 10.94
CA GLN A 134 2.36 -5.98 10.54
C GLN A 134 2.12 -5.85 9.04
N ALA A 135 1.60 -4.70 8.62
CA ALA A 135 1.42 -4.35 7.22
C ALA A 135 2.12 -3.03 6.93
N ILE A 136 2.55 -2.87 5.68
CA ILE A 136 3.13 -1.62 5.18
C ILE A 136 2.28 -1.19 3.99
N SER A 137 1.85 0.07 3.99
CA SER A 137 1.33 0.70 2.79
C SER A 137 2.50 1.16 1.93
N ASP A 138 2.69 0.53 0.77
CA ASP A 138 3.83 0.78 -0.11
C ASP A 138 3.37 1.01 -1.55
N THR A 139 3.45 2.25 -2.03
CA THR A 139 3.12 2.61 -3.41
C THR A 139 4.20 2.18 -4.41
N GLY A 140 5.38 1.74 -3.93
CA GLY A 140 6.47 1.23 -4.76
C GLY A 140 6.36 -0.27 -5.08
N THR A 141 5.42 -0.99 -4.47
CA THR A 141 5.19 -2.42 -4.71
C THR A 141 3.84 -2.63 -5.39
N SER A 142 3.84 -3.15 -6.62
CA SER A 142 2.62 -3.35 -7.41
C SER A 142 1.72 -4.49 -6.92
N LEU A 143 2.27 -5.48 -6.22
CA LEU A 143 1.54 -6.67 -5.77
C LEU A 143 1.41 -6.71 -4.24
N LEU A 144 0.32 -7.32 -3.76
CA LEU A 144 0.19 -7.63 -2.34
C LEU A 144 1.18 -8.71 -1.93
N ALA A 145 2.15 -8.33 -1.09
CA ALA A 145 3.12 -9.26 -0.53
C ALA A 145 2.65 -9.81 0.81
N ALA A 146 2.83 -11.11 1.03
CA ALA A 146 2.54 -11.78 2.29
C ALA A 146 3.56 -12.90 2.56
N PRO A 147 3.69 -13.37 3.82
CA PRO A 147 4.53 -14.51 4.13
C PRO A 147 4.17 -15.73 3.27
N THR A 148 5.19 -16.46 2.83
CA THR A 148 5.07 -17.58 1.88
C THR A 148 4.00 -18.60 2.28
N SER A 149 3.89 -18.91 3.58
CA SER A 149 2.90 -19.87 4.09
C SER A 149 1.45 -19.37 3.95
N ILE A 150 1.22 -18.08 4.17
CA ILE A 150 -0.10 -17.46 4.05
C ILE A 150 -0.48 -17.35 2.58
N ALA A 151 0.42 -16.82 1.77
CA ALA A 151 0.17 -16.61 0.36
C ALA A 151 -0.03 -17.94 -0.40
N SER A 152 0.73 -18.98 -0.06
CA SER A 152 0.50 -20.34 -0.59
C SER A 152 -0.85 -20.91 -0.16
N SER A 153 -1.28 -20.68 1.08
CA SER A 153 -2.56 -21.18 1.57
C SER A 153 -3.74 -20.49 0.88
N ILE A 154 -3.63 -19.18 0.64
CA ILE A 154 -4.61 -18.42 -0.13
C ILE A 154 -4.64 -18.91 -1.58
N ALA A 155 -3.48 -19.08 -2.22
CA ALA A 155 -3.40 -19.59 -3.58
C ALA A 155 -4.08 -20.97 -3.71
N GLN A 156 -3.75 -21.92 -2.81
CA GLN A 156 -4.36 -23.25 -2.80
C GLN A 156 -5.87 -23.21 -2.56
N ALA A 157 -6.35 -22.35 -1.65
CA ALA A 157 -7.78 -22.20 -1.38
C ALA A 157 -8.57 -21.70 -2.60
N ASN A 158 -7.92 -21.02 -3.54
CA ASN A 158 -8.52 -20.54 -4.79
C ASN A 158 -8.15 -21.41 -6.00
N GLY A 159 -7.52 -22.58 -5.79
CA GLY A 159 -7.14 -23.49 -6.88
C GLY A 159 -5.95 -23.00 -7.73
N ALA A 160 -5.19 -22.02 -7.26
CA ALA A 160 -4.00 -21.51 -7.96
C ALA A 160 -2.75 -22.35 -7.65
N THR A 161 -1.83 -22.42 -8.62
CA THR A 161 -0.54 -23.12 -8.49
C THR A 161 0.58 -22.15 -8.12
N VAL A 162 1.36 -22.48 -7.09
CA VAL A 162 2.52 -21.67 -6.67
C VAL A 162 3.73 -22.01 -7.55
N SER A 163 4.27 -21.02 -8.26
CA SER A 163 5.54 -21.14 -8.98
C SER A 163 6.70 -20.66 -8.09
N ASN A 164 7.81 -21.41 -8.05
CA ASN A 164 9.00 -21.06 -7.25
C ASN A 164 9.94 -20.04 -7.94
N SER A 165 9.46 -19.35 -8.97
CA SER A 165 10.23 -18.39 -9.76
C SER A 165 10.34 -17.04 -9.04
N GLY A 166 11.07 -17.00 -7.92
CA GLY A 166 11.35 -15.80 -7.14
C GLY A 166 10.67 -15.80 -5.77
N ASN A 167 11.31 -15.19 -4.77
CA ASN A 167 10.84 -15.13 -3.38
C ASN A 167 9.58 -14.24 -3.16
N LYS A 168 8.70 -14.16 -4.16
CA LYS A 168 7.46 -13.38 -4.14
C LYS A 168 6.34 -14.33 -4.52
N ILE A 169 5.38 -14.55 -3.62
CA ILE A 169 4.13 -15.21 -3.98
C ILE A 169 3.18 -14.13 -4.48
N GLU A 170 2.78 -14.27 -5.73
CA GLU A 170 1.80 -13.41 -6.37
C GLU A 170 0.40 -13.94 -6.06
N ILE A 171 -0.39 -13.17 -5.30
CA ILE A 171 -1.80 -13.49 -5.05
C ILE A 171 -2.62 -12.60 -5.97
N PHE A 172 -3.23 -13.21 -6.98
CA PHE A 172 -4.16 -12.54 -7.88
C PHE A 172 -5.59 -12.91 -7.50
N PHE A 173 -6.42 -11.91 -7.22
CA PHE A 173 -7.88 -12.11 -7.16
C PHE A 173 -8.43 -11.93 -8.59
N LEU A 174 -9.16 -12.92 -9.08
CA LEU A 174 -9.93 -12.85 -10.33
C LEU A 174 -11.22 -12.04 -10.13
#